data_AF-A0A2T2QVU2-F1
#
_entry.id   AF-A0A2T2QVU2-F1
#
_cell.length_a   1.000
_cell.length_b   1.000
_cell.length_c   1.000
_cell.angle_alpha   90.00
_cell.angle_beta   90.00
_cell.angle_gamma   90.00
#
_symmetry.space_group_name_H-M   'P 1'
#
loop_
_entity.id
_entity.type
_entity.pdbx_description
1 polymer ?
#
loop_
_entity_poly.entity_id
_entity_poly.type
_entity_poly.pdbx_seq_one_letter_code
_entity_poly.pdbx_strand_id
1 'polypeptide(L)'
;MDSLALYRKYRSQNFDQLIGQEHVATTLENALTKGRVSHAYVFTGPRGTGKTSAARIFARRLNRLEDTSHEVDIIEIDAASNNGIDEIRELREKVHVAPNYLDYKVYIIDEVHMLSGAAFNALLKTLEEPPAHAIFILATTEPHKLPQTITSRTQHFPFYPVSTQVLGQHLHTIAEAEDIAIDDQALRLLAELGEGSVRDSISLLDQLAGTDERITTDHVYSVVGIAQHEHIRQLMEAAIDQKPEEMIRLLDEMLDSGAATGNVLKQLQEATRRYIRQHLKDSDMRLYNARQLLSELSSIPHNVADLGVSIESALLRISYQAGAPDSKTQATDDFRQQAASTPKQTRQKSPKKRRGSSSAPQKASQQPSTHHGQSTDAGSKGAGQPAAPTDSVWVKALSLIKQQNTSLYGLVRNTQVDFSPEGCTMTARFRFHHRRLREHHNFTTIKDALEQAHGGAVPLDIVLASSSQQAAGSSRANGEDDESIKQVFDILGGEIV
;
A
#
# COMPACT_ATOMS: atom_id res chain seq x y z
N MET A 1 -10.50 -35.41 -11.80
CA MET A 1 -9.42 -35.61 -10.80
C MET A 1 -9.11 -34.24 -10.25
N ASP A 2 -8.86 -34.09 -8.95
CA ASP A 2 -8.51 -32.80 -8.38
C ASP A 2 -7.04 -32.49 -8.68
N SER A 3 -6.79 -31.72 -9.75
CA SER A 3 -5.46 -31.25 -10.11
C SER A 3 -4.99 -30.19 -9.10
N LEU A 4 -4.38 -30.68 -8.02
CA LEU A 4 -3.70 -29.84 -7.03
C LEU A 4 -2.57 -29.06 -7.71
N ALA A 5 -2.73 -27.74 -7.78
CA ALA A 5 -1.72 -26.77 -8.21
C ALA A 5 -0.31 -27.13 -7.71
N LEU A 6 0.70 -27.03 -8.58
CA LEU A 6 2.03 -27.57 -8.36
C LEU A 6 2.70 -27.05 -7.07
N TYR A 7 2.48 -25.78 -6.72
CA TYR A 7 3.01 -25.20 -5.47
C TYR A 7 2.42 -25.83 -4.18
N ARG A 8 1.32 -26.58 -4.29
CA ARG A 8 0.76 -27.42 -3.21
C ARG A 8 1.30 -28.84 -3.28
N LYS A 9 1.33 -29.43 -4.49
CA LYS A 9 1.84 -30.80 -4.75
C LYS A 9 3.30 -30.95 -4.30
N TYR A 10 4.14 -29.96 -4.62
CA TYR A 10 5.56 -29.90 -4.30
C TYR A 10 5.90 -29.13 -3.02
N ARG A 11 4.93 -28.92 -2.11
CA ARG A 11 5.22 -28.27 -0.82
C ARG A 11 6.08 -29.20 0.06
N SER A 12 7.26 -28.73 0.44
CA SER A 12 8.23 -29.44 1.30
C SER A 12 7.57 -30.09 2.53
N GLN A 13 7.84 -31.39 2.73
CA GLN A 13 7.30 -32.21 3.82
C GLN A 13 8.32 -32.49 4.93
N ASN A 14 9.62 -32.31 4.65
CA ASN A 14 10.72 -32.46 5.59
C ASN A 14 11.77 -31.34 5.42
N PHE A 15 12.74 -31.27 6.33
CA PHE A 15 13.76 -30.21 6.33
C PHE A 15 14.71 -30.30 5.13
N ASP A 16 14.99 -31.51 4.64
CA ASP A 16 15.87 -31.76 3.48
C ASP A 16 15.26 -31.27 2.15
N GLN A 17 13.94 -31.06 2.13
CA GLN A 17 13.18 -30.46 1.02
C GLN A 17 13.01 -28.93 1.14
N LEU A 18 13.65 -28.26 2.11
CA LEU A 18 13.62 -26.79 2.21
C LEU A 18 14.68 -26.15 1.30
N ILE A 19 14.25 -25.80 0.08
CA ILE A 19 15.08 -25.23 -0.97
C ILE A 19 15.75 -23.92 -0.53
N GLY A 20 17.09 -23.92 -0.41
CA GLY A 20 17.89 -22.71 -0.14
C GLY A 20 17.78 -22.14 1.27
N GLN A 21 17.35 -22.94 2.26
CA GLN A 21 17.23 -22.53 3.67
C GLN A 21 17.98 -23.49 4.62
N GLU A 22 19.10 -24.03 4.16
CA GLU A 22 19.88 -25.10 4.81
C GLU A 22 20.36 -24.71 6.21
N HIS A 23 20.62 -23.41 6.44
CA HIS A 23 20.98 -22.84 7.74
C HIS A 23 19.82 -22.88 8.74
N VAL A 24 18.59 -22.60 8.30
CA VAL A 24 17.37 -22.72 9.13
C VAL A 24 17.09 -24.20 9.41
N ALA A 25 17.06 -25.03 8.37
CA ALA A 25 16.82 -26.47 8.45
C ALA A 25 17.77 -27.14 9.45
N THR A 26 19.09 -26.93 9.28
CA THR A 26 20.12 -27.47 10.17
C THR A 26 19.95 -27.00 11.61
N THR A 27 19.62 -25.73 11.83
CA THR A 27 19.51 -25.15 13.18
C THR A 27 18.25 -25.65 13.91
N LEU A 28 17.12 -25.74 13.23
CA LEU A 28 15.86 -26.28 13.77
C LEU A 28 15.99 -27.78 14.09
N GLU A 29 16.55 -28.58 13.18
CA GLU A 29 16.79 -30.01 13.42
C GLU A 29 17.75 -30.21 14.61
N ASN A 30 18.83 -29.43 14.70
CA ASN A 30 19.73 -29.44 15.85
C ASN A 30 19.03 -29.10 17.18
N ALA A 31 18.05 -28.20 17.18
CA ALA A 31 17.28 -27.86 18.37
C ALA A 31 16.39 -29.04 18.83
N LEU A 32 15.75 -29.72 17.87
CA LEU A 32 14.95 -30.93 18.12
C LEU A 32 15.82 -32.08 18.65
N THR A 33 16.89 -32.46 17.94
CA THR A 33 17.77 -33.58 18.32
C THR A 33 18.43 -33.38 19.70
N LYS A 34 18.66 -32.12 20.11
CA LYS A 34 19.30 -31.78 21.39
C LYS A 34 18.30 -31.47 22.52
N GLY A 35 16.99 -31.55 22.27
CA GLY A 35 15.95 -31.21 23.24
C GLY A 35 15.96 -29.74 23.68
N ARG A 36 16.44 -28.83 22.82
CA ARG A 36 16.61 -27.39 23.11
C ARG A 36 15.54 -26.55 22.41
N VAL A 37 14.29 -26.95 22.60
CA VAL A 37 13.11 -26.30 22.00
C VAL A 37 12.78 -25.01 22.76
N SER A 38 12.56 -23.93 22.03
CA SER A 38 12.07 -22.65 22.55
C SER A 38 10.55 -22.67 22.66
N HIS A 39 9.98 -21.96 23.63
CA HIS A 39 8.54 -21.70 23.67
C HIS A 39 8.07 -20.80 22.52
N ALA A 40 8.96 -20.00 21.92
CA ALA A 40 8.61 -19.12 20.81
C ALA A 40 9.73 -18.89 19.79
N TYR A 41 9.32 -18.77 18.54
CA TYR A 41 10.13 -18.61 17.33
C TYR A 41 9.56 -17.49 16.46
N VAL A 42 10.41 -16.76 15.74
CA VAL A 42 10.01 -15.77 14.72
C VAL A 42 10.77 -15.98 13.41
N PHE A 43 10.02 -16.31 12.35
CA PHE A 43 10.51 -16.65 11.03
C PHE A 43 10.30 -15.43 10.11
N THR A 44 11.37 -14.82 9.62
CA THR A 44 11.30 -13.54 8.88
C THR A 44 11.92 -13.66 7.51
N GLY A 45 11.27 -13.16 6.47
CA GLY A 45 11.85 -13.11 5.13
C GLY A 45 10.79 -12.94 4.04
N PRO A 46 11.18 -12.80 2.76
CA PRO A 46 10.25 -12.59 1.65
C PRO A 46 9.13 -13.63 1.57
N ARG A 47 8.09 -13.34 0.77
CA ARG A 47 7.02 -14.33 0.52
C ARG A 47 7.59 -15.52 -0.25
N GLY A 48 6.97 -16.69 -0.08
CA GLY A 48 7.32 -17.90 -0.85
C GLY A 48 8.70 -18.53 -0.58
N THR A 49 9.51 -18.02 0.34
CA THR A 49 10.82 -18.60 0.76
C THR A 49 10.70 -19.81 1.69
N GLY A 50 9.48 -20.32 1.93
CA GLY A 50 9.25 -21.55 2.70
C GLY A 50 8.94 -21.39 4.19
N LYS A 51 8.86 -20.17 4.74
CA LYS A 51 8.55 -19.89 6.17
C LYS A 51 7.48 -20.81 6.77
N THR A 52 6.28 -20.80 6.20
CA THR A 52 5.12 -21.55 6.69
C THR A 52 5.23 -23.05 6.44
N SER A 53 6.06 -23.51 5.48
CA SER A 53 6.37 -24.93 5.31
C SER A 53 7.33 -25.39 6.42
N ALA A 54 8.41 -24.65 6.66
CA ALA A 54 9.35 -24.92 7.75
C ALA A 54 8.67 -24.93 9.13
N ALA A 55 7.68 -24.06 9.34
CA ALA A 55 6.87 -24.04 10.57
C ALA A 55 6.09 -25.34 10.78
N ARG A 56 5.40 -25.85 9.74
CA ARG A 56 4.69 -27.14 9.79
C ARG A 56 5.63 -28.32 9.94
N ILE A 57 6.75 -28.33 9.21
CA ILE A 57 7.78 -29.38 9.32
C ILE A 57 8.31 -29.44 10.76
N PHE A 58 8.65 -28.30 11.36
CA PHE A 58 9.08 -28.22 12.74
C PHE A 58 8.00 -28.71 13.72
N ALA A 59 6.75 -28.29 13.54
CA ALA A 59 5.62 -28.71 14.38
C ALA A 59 5.38 -30.24 14.33
N ARG A 60 5.40 -30.83 13.13
CA ARG A 60 5.25 -32.28 12.93
C ARG A 60 6.45 -33.06 13.50
N ARG A 61 7.69 -32.62 13.23
CA ARG A 61 8.91 -33.27 13.75
C ARG A 61 9.04 -33.16 15.28
N LEU A 62 8.62 -32.04 15.87
CA LEU A 62 8.56 -31.85 17.33
C LEU A 62 7.64 -32.88 18.00
N ASN A 63 6.45 -33.06 17.44
CA ASN A 63 5.44 -34.00 17.92
C ASN A 63 5.59 -35.43 17.38
N ARG A 64 6.70 -35.72 16.67
CA ARG A 64 7.01 -37.03 16.06
C ARG A 64 5.89 -37.57 15.14
N LEU A 65 5.17 -36.67 14.46
CA LEU A 65 4.08 -37.01 13.54
C LEU A 65 4.62 -37.49 12.19
N GLU A 66 4.42 -38.78 11.91
CA GLU A 66 4.71 -39.40 10.60
C GLU A 66 3.59 -39.11 9.59
N ASP A 67 2.33 -39.04 10.05
CA ASP A 67 1.14 -38.78 9.22
C ASP A 67 0.51 -37.40 9.50
N THR A 68 -0.70 -37.17 8.98
CA THR A 68 -1.50 -35.95 9.19
C THR A 68 -2.75 -36.19 10.05
N SER A 69 -2.89 -37.37 10.68
CA SER A 69 -4.13 -37.79 11.36
C SER A 69 -4.41 -37.02 12.66
N HIS A 70 -3.36 -36.44 13.24
CA HIS A 70 -3.39 -35.83 14.58
C HIS A 70 -2.96 -34.35 14.59
N GLU A 71 -3.06 -33.64 13.47
CA GLU A 71 -2.70 -32.20 13.37
C GLU A 71 -3.65 -31.26 14.15
N VAL A 72 -4.61 -31.77 14.91
CA VAL A 72 -5.58 -30.97 15.71
C VAL A 72 -4.91 -30.06 16.75
N ASP A 73 -3.74 -30.46 17.28
CA ASP A 73 -2.95 -29.65 18.20
C ASP A 73 -1.91 -28.75 17.48
N ILE A 74 -1.91 -28.71 16.13
CA ILE A 74 -1.13 -27.79 15.30
C ILE A 74 -2.10 -26.75 14.70
N ILE A 75 -2.16 -25.58 15.32
CA ILE A 75 -3.14 -24.53 15.03
C ILE A 75 -2.46 -23.46 14.15
N GLU A 76 -2.84 -23.40 12.87
CA GLU A 76 -2.39 -22.37 11.93
C GLU A 76 -3.42 -21.24 11.83
N ILE A 77 -2.94 -20.00 11.95
CA ILE A 77 -3.73 -18.76 11.96
C ILE A 77 -3.10 -17.79 10.97
N ASP A 78 -3.87 -17.39 9.95
CA ASP A 78 -3.51 -16.25 9.11
C ASP A 78 -3.87 -14.94 9.83
N ALA A 79 -2.86 -14.15 10.20
CA ALA A 79 -3.07 -12.87 10.86
C ALA A 79 -3.65 -11.80 9.92
N ALA A 80 -3.63 -11.97 8.59
CA ALA A 80 -4.27 -11.03 7.67
C ALA A 80 -5.81 -11.10 7.77
N SER A 81 -6.36 -12.29 8.01
CA SER A 81 -7.80 -12.51 8.26
C SER A 81 -8.20 -12.51 9.74
N ASN A 82 -7.27 -12.72 10.67
CA ASN A 82 -7.52 -12.82 12.12
C ASN A 82 -6.72 -11.75 12.92
N ASN A 83 -6.81 -10.47 12.54
CA ASN A 83 -6.02 -9.37 13.12
C ASN A 83 -6.59 -8.70 14.38
N GLY A 84 -7.82 -9.06 14.77
CA GLY A 84 -8.53 -8.44 15.88
C GLY A 84 -8.01 -8.83 17.27
N ILE A 85 -8.50 -8.11 18.28
CA ILE A 85 -8.10 -8.32 19.67
C ILE A 85 -8.80 -9.55 20.28
N ASP A 86 -10.01 -9.87 19.83
CA ASP A 86 -10.87 -10.87 20.45
C ASP A 86 -10.53 -12.30 19.98
N GLU A 87 -10.11 -12.45 18.73
CA GLU A 87 -9.53 -13.67 18.17
C GLU A 87 -8.25 -14.08 18.94
N ILE A 88 -7.40 -13.10 19.28
CA ILE A 88 -6.17 -13.36 20.07
C ILE A 88 -6.46 -13.52 21.57
N ARG A 89 -7.58 -12.98 22.10
CA ARG A 89 -8.07 -13.30 23.45
C ARG A 89 -8.56 -14.75 23.54
N GLU A 90 -9.40 -15.19 22.59
CA GLU A 90 -9.81 -16.59 22.47
C GLU A 90 -8.59 -17.51 22.31
N LEU A 91 -7.61 -17.12 21.49
CA LEU A 91 -6.36 -17.85 21.32
C LEU A 91 -5.64 -18.04 22.65
N ARG A 92 -5.43 -16.96 23.41
CA ARG A 92 -4.77 -16.99 24.72
C ARG A 92 -5.47 -17.92 25.71
N GLU A 93 -6.81 -17.97 25.69
CA GLU A 93 -7.57 -18.91 26.52
C GLU A 93 -7.37 -20.36 26.07
N LYS A 94 -7.44 -20.62 24.75
CA LYS A 94 -7.18 -21.94 24.14
C LYS A 94 -5.74 -22.45 24.34
N VAL A 95 -4.77 -21.55 24.53
CA VAL A 95 -3.35 -21.87 24.81
C VAL A 95 -3.16 -22.51 26.20
N HIS A 96 -3.96 -22.13 27.19
CA HIS A 96 -3.86 -22.70 28.54
C HIS A 96 -4.47 -24.11 28.64
N VAL A 97 -5.26 -24.52 27.66
CA VAL A 97 -5.77 -25.89 27.53
C VAL A 97 -4.66 -26.78 26.96
N ALA A 98 -4.37 -27.89 27.65
CA ALA A 98 -3.41 -28.91 27.23
C ALA A 98 -3.67 -29.45 25.80
N PRO A 99 -2.68 -30.12 25.17
CA PRO A 99 -2.91 -30.83 23.91
C PRO A 99 -3.91 -31.98 24.09
N ASN A 100 -4.53 -32.40 22.99
CA ASN A 100 -5.48 -33.52 22.96
C ASN A 100 -4.77 -34.87 22.75
N TYR A 101 -3.75 -34.89 21.87
CA TYR A 101 -3.05 -36.11 21.45
C TYR A 101 -1.53 -35.99 21.42
N LEU A 102 -0.98 -34.77 21.31
CA LEU A 102 0.45 -34.54 21.09
C LEU A 102 1.21 -34.13 22.36
N ASP A 103 2.55 -34.22 22.34
CA ASP A 103 3.40 -33.68 23.43
C ASP A 103 3.27 -32.14 23.52
N TYR A 104 3.16 -31.46 22.38
CA TYR A 104 3.13 -30.01 22.26
C TYR A 104 1.98 -29.50 21.39
N LYS A 105 1.39 -28.38 21.81
CA LYS A 105 0.38 -27.61 21.10
C LYS A 105 1.08 -26.46 20.37
N VAL A 106 1.09 -26.48 19.05
CA VAL A 106 1.92 -25.59 18.24
C VAL A 106 1.05 -24.56 17.52
N TYR A 107 1.37 -23.29 17.72
CA TYR A 107 0.64 -22.14 17.19
C TYR A 107 1.45 -21.46 16.09
N ILE A 108 1.06 -21.69 14.83
CA ILE A 108 1.68 -21.07 13.66
C ILE A 108 0.86 -19.83 13.31
N ILE A 109 1.44 -18.64 13.48
CA ILE A 109 0.77 -17.36 13.14
C ILE A 109 1.48 -16.78 11.92
N ASP A 110 0.87 -16.89 10.74
CA ASP A 110 1.44 -16.39 9.48
C ASP A 110 1.04 -14.93 9.19
N GLU A 111 1.92 -14.23 8.47
CA GLU A 111 1.95 -12.78 8.28
C GLU A 111 1.61 -11.97 9.56
N VAL A 112 2.20 -12.36 10.70
CA VAL A 112 1.91 -11.83 12.05
C VAL A 112 2.01 -10.31 12.18
N HIS A 113 2.72 -9.62 11.26
CA HIS A 113 2.77 -8.16 11.19
C HIS A 113 1.42 -7.49 10.88
N MET A 114 0.42 -8.26 10.44
CA MET A 114 -0.95 -7.81 10.18
C MET A 114 -1.81 -7.72 11.46
N LEU A 115 -1.36 -8.28 12.59
CA LEU A 115 -2.06 -8.15 13.87
C LEU A 115 -2.18 -6.68 14.30
N SER A 116 -3.33 -6.31 14.85
CA SER A 116 -3.50 -4.99 15.48
C SER A 116 -2.59 -4.82 16.70
N GLY A 117 -2.17 -3.59 17.02
CA GLY A 117 -1.33 -3.33 18.19
C GLY A 117 -1.93 -3.80 19.52
N ALA A 118 -3.27 -3.84 19.62
CA ALA A 118 -3.97 -4.38 20.77
C ALA A 118 -3.93 -5.93 20.82
N ALA A 119 -3.98 -6.60 19.67
CA ALA A 119 -3.77 -8.04 19.54
C ALA A 119 -2.34 -8.46 19.91
N PHE A 120 -1.31 -7.71 19.46
CA PHE A 120 0.07 -7.90 19.91
C PHE A 120 0.20 -7.81 21.44
N ASN A 121 -0.43 -6.81 22.07
CA ASN A 121 -0.41 -6.66 23.53
C ASN A 121 -1.17 -7.79 24.26
N ALA A 122 -2.21 -8.36 23.65
CA ALA A 122 -2.89 -9.54 24.19
C ALA A 122 -2.03 -10.81 24.11
N LEU A 123 -1.22 -10.95 23.04
CA LEU A 123 -0.29 -12.06 22.86
C LEU A 123 0.93 -11.98 23.80
N LEU A 124 1.45 -10.78 24.09
CA LEU A 124 2.67 -10.58 24.89
C LEU A 124 2.69 -11.34 26.21
N LYS A 125 1.60 -11.30 27.00
CA LYS A 125 1.55 -12.04 28.28
C LYS A 125 1.77 -13.55 28.09
N THR A 126 1.25 -14.10 27.00
CA THR A 126 1.38 -15.53 26.64
C THR A 126 2.78 -15.91 26.18
N LEU A 127 3.57 -14.94 25.70
CA LEU A 127 4.98 -15.10 25.34
C LEU A 127 5.92 -14.84 26.54
N GLU A 128 5.42 -14.20 27.59
CA GLU A 128 6.15 -14.00 28.86
C GLU A 128 5.98 -15.17 29.82
N GLU A 129 4.76 -15.67 29.95
CA GLU A 129 4.38 -16.78 30.84
C GLU A 129 3.75 -17.95 30.05
N PRO A 130 4.45 -18.56 29.06
CA PRO A 130 3.91 -19.63 28.24
C PRO A 130 3.69 -20.93 29.03
N PRO A 131 2.57 -21.64 28.86
CA PRO A 131 2.42 -23.03 29.31
C PRO A 131 3.49 -23.93 28.69
N ALA A 132 4.03 -24.88 29.46
CA ALA A 132 5.17 -25.71 29.04
C ALA A 132 4.92 -26.59 27.79
N HIS A 133 3.65 -26.83 27.44
CA HIS A 133 3.23 -27.54 26.22
C HIS A 133 2.99 -26.63 25.01
N ALA A 134 2.98 -25.30 25.19
CA ALA A 134 2.59 -24.35 24.15
C ALA A 134 3.81 -23.76 23.42
N ILE A 135 3.85 -23.90 22.10
CA ILE A 135 4.95 -23.44 21.24
C ILE A 135 4.41 -22.47 20.19
N PHE A 136 5.01 -21.29 20.05
CA PHE A 136 4.63 -20.29 19.05
C PHE A 136 5.64 -20.20 17.91
N ILE A 137 5.15 -20.13 16.66
CA ILE A 137 5.96 -19.89 15.46
C ILE A 137 5.31 -18.73 14.69
N LEU A 138 5.92 -17.55 14.80
CA LEU A 138 5.42 -16.32 14.19
C LEU A 138 6.11 -16.10 12.84
N ALA A 139 5.39 -16.16 11.72
CA ALA A 139 5.95 -15.94 10.39
C ALA A 139 5.59 -14.54 9.85
N THR A 140 6.55 -13.84 9.21
CA THR A 140 6.30 -12.52 8.63
C THR A 140 7.17 -12.20 7.41
N THR A 141 6.61 -11.47 6.46
CA THR A 141 7.33 -10.76 5.40
C THR A 141 7.94 -9.43 5.83
N GLU A 142 7.35 -8.78 6.83
CA GLU A 142 7.75 -7.44 7.28
C GLU A 142 8.27 -7.48 8.73
N PRO A 143 9.56 -7.82 8.97
CA PRO A 143 10.12 -7.90 10.32
C PRO A 143 10.18 -6.54 11.03
N HIS A 144 10.28 -5.44 10.28
CA HIS A 144 10.38 -4.08 10.82
C HIS A 144 9.06 -3.58 11.46
N LYS A 145 7.92 -4.24 11.17
CA LYS A 145 6.62 -3.98 11.79
C LYS A 145 6.44 -4.70 13.14
N LEU A 146 7.32 -5.63 13.50
CA LEU A 146 7.20 -6.35 14.77
C LEU A 146 7.66 -5.49 15.95
N PRO A 147 6.87 -5.41 17.04
CA PRO A 147 7.33 -4.77 18.28
C PRO A 147 8.59 -5.44 18.82
N GLN A 148 9.55 -4.64 19.30
CA GLN A 148 10.79 -5.15 19.92
C GLN A 148 10.52 -6.07 21.13
N THR A 149 9.38 -5.88 21.80
CA THR A 149 8.90 -6.73 22.88
C THR A 149 8.59 -8.16 22.44
N ILE A 150 8.16 -8.38 21.19
CA ILE A 150 8.00 -9.70 20.60
C ILE A 150 9.37 -10.28 20.23
N THR A 151 10.18 -9.53 19.47
CA THR A 151 11.47 -10.04 18.94
C THR A 151 12.49 -10.37 20.04
N SER A 152 12.41 -9.72 21.20
CA SER A 152 13.23 -10.03 22.39
C SER A 152 12.79 -11.29 23.17
N ARG A 153 11.60 -11.84 22.88
CA ARG A 153 11.04 -13.05 23.52
C ARG A 153 11.01 -14.27 22.59
N THR A 154 11.49 -14.13 21.36
CA THR A 154 11.44 -15.17 20.31
C THR A 154 12.83 -15.49 19.77
N GLN A 155 13.10 -16.76 19.44
CA GLN A 155 14.29 -17.08 18.64
C GLN A 155 14.08 -16.67 17.17
N HIS A 156 14.98 -15.86 16.63
CA HIS A 156 14.89 -15.29 15.28
C HIS A 156 15.54 -16.18 14.22
N PHE A 157 14.80 -16.48 13.14
CA PHE A 157 15.26 -17.27 12.00
C PHE A 157 15.03 -16.48 10.70
N PRO A 158 16.11 -15.97 10.05
CA PRO A 158 16.01 -15.29 8.78
C PRO A 158 15.95 -16.28 7.60
N PHE A 159 14.92 -16.12 6.76
CA PHE A 159 14.75 -16.81 5.49
C PHE A 159 15.17 -15.87 4.36
N TYR A 160 16.03 -16.34 3.46
CA TYR A 160 16.61 -15.52 2.39
C TYR A 160 15.93 -15.80 1.03
N PRO A 161 15.99 -14.87 0.06
CA PRO A 161 15.63 -15.19 -1.32
C PRO A 161 16.47 -16.37 -1.83
N VAL A 162 15.83 -17.35 -2.46
CA VAL A 162 16.54 -18.49 -3.07
C VAL A 162 17.25 -18.02 -4.32
N SER A 163 18.46 -18.52 -4.59
CA SER A 163 19.20 -18.13 -5.80
C SER A 163 18.53 -18.67 -7.08
N THR A 164 18.61 -17.90 -8.17
CA THR A 164 18.10 -18.27 -9.50
C THR A 164 18.57 -19.64 -9.97
N GLN A 165 19.83 -20.01 -9.68
CA GLN A 165 20.38 -21.33 -10.04
C GLN A 165 19.67 -22.47 -9.29
N VAL A 166 19.45 -22.31 -7.98
CA VAL A 166 18.77 -23.31 -7.15
C VAL A 166 17.28 -23.40 -7.50
N LEU A 167 16.63 -22.27 -7.77
CA LEU A 167 15.26 -22.23 -8.27
C LEU A 167 15.13 -22.93 -9.63
N GLY A 168 15.98 -22.60 -10.62
CA GLY A 168 15.95 -23.21 -11.94
C GLY A 168 16.17 -24.72 -11.91
N GLN A 169 17.09 -25.20 -11.06
CA GLN A 169 17.30 -26.63 -10.85
C GLN A 169 16.09 -27.32 -10.19
N HIS A 170 15.41 -26.66 -9.26
CA HIS A 170 14.20 -27.19 -8.63
C HIS A 170 13.00 -27.23 -9.60
N LEU A 171 12.83 -26.18 -10.43
CA LEU A 171 11.83 -26.15 -11.49
C LEU A 171 12.08 -27.24 -12.54
N HIS A 172 13.34 -27.53 -12.90
CA HIS A 172 13.70 -28.63 -13.79
C HIS A 172 13.20 -29.98 -13.24
N THR A 173 13.47 -30.28 -11.97
CA THR A 173 13.02 -31.54 -11.33
C THR A 173 11.49 -31.63 -11.19
N ILE A 174 10.78 -30.50 -11.07
CA ILE A 174 9.31 -30.48 -11.13
C ILE A 174 8.83 -30.75 -12.56
N ALA A 175 9.44 -30.11 -13.57
CA ALA A 175 9.09 -30.31 -14.97
C ALA A 175 9.29 -31.77 -15.42
N GLU A 176 10.42 -32.39 -15.06
CA GLU A 176 10.68 -33.82 -15.29
C GLU A 176 9.66 -34.75 -14.62
N ALA A 177 9.17 -34.39 -13.43
CA ALA A 177 8.25 -35.21 -12.65
C ALA A 177 6.77 -35.07 -13.07
N GLU A 178 6.42 -33.99 -13.80
CA GLU A 178 5.10 -33.76 -14.39
C GLU A 178 5.06 -34.00 -15.92
N ASP A 179 6.16 -34.46 -16.53
CA ASP A 179 6.35 -34.63 -17.99
C ASP A 179 6.18 -33.34 -18.81
N ILE A 180 6.55 -32.19 -18.22
CA ILE A 180 6.45 -30.87 -18.84
C ILE A 180 7.65 -30.62 -19.76
N ALA A 181 7.41 -30.58 -21.07
CA ALA A 181 8.43 -30.23 -22.06
C ALA A 181 8.79 -28.74 -22.00
N ILE A 182 9.97 -28.39 -21.48
CA ILE A 182 10.43 -26.99 -21.32
C ILE A 182 11.91 -26.82 -21.69
N ASP A 183 12.31 -25.61 -22.09
CA ASP A 183 13.71 -25.24 -22.35
C ASP A 183 14.44 -24.72 -21.10
N ASP A 184 15.75 -25.03 -20.99
CA ASP A 184 16.65 -24.51 -19.94
C ASP A 184 16.60 -22.98 -19.79
N GLN A 185 16.45 -22.25 -20.90
CA GLN A 185 16.38 -20.79 -20.87
C GLN A 185 15.02 -20.29 -20.35
N ALA A 186 13.94 -21.04 -20.59
CA ALA A 186 12.62 -20.76 -20.04
C ALA A 186 12.60 -21.05 -18.53
N LEU A 187 13.20 -22.17 -18.08
CA LEU A 187 13.39 -22.50 -16.66
C LEU A 187 14.21 -21.42 -15.92
N ARG A 188 15.28 -20.91 -16.54
CA ARG A 188 16.07 -19.79 -15.98
C ARG A 188 15.25 -18.51 -15.88
N LEU A 189 14.53 -18.14 -16.95
CA LEU A 189 13.67 -16.96 -16.97
C LEU A 189 12.57 -17.04 -15.90
N LEU A 190 11.93 -18.20 -15.71
CA LEU A 190 10.96 -18.42 -14.63
C LEU A 190 11.58 -18.26 -13.23
N ALA A 191 12.82 -18.74 -13.04
CA ALA A 191 13.56 -18.57 -11.79
C ALA A 191 14.03 -17.12 -11.54
N GLU A 192 14.25 -16.33 -12.58
CA GLU A 192 14.53 -14.88 -12.48
C GLU A 192 13.25 -14.10 -12.13
N LEU A 193 12.16 -14.37 -12.85
CA LEU A 193 10.84 -13.75 -12.64
C LEU A 193 10.21 -14.11 -11.29
N GLY A 194 10.64 -15.23 -10.68
CA GLY A 194 10.27 -15.60 -9.32
C GLY A 194 10.91 -14.78 -8.21
N GLU A 195 11.90 -13.92 -8.49
CA GLU A 195 12.59 -13.03 -7.52
C GLU A 195 13.07 -13.73 -6.22
N GLY A 196 13.42 -15.01 -6.28
CA GLY A 196 13.83 -15.81 -5.12
C GLY A 196 12.69 -16.41 -4.28
N SER A 197 11.44 -16.27 -4.72
CA SER A 197 10.23 -16.88 -4.15
C SER A 197 9.98 -18.25 -4.79
N VAL A 198 10.17 -19.34 -4.03
CA VAL A 198 9.93 -20.72 -4.51
C VAL A 198 8.47 -20.90 -4.94
N ARG A 199 7.53 -20.40 -4.11
CA ARG A 199 6.09 -20.47 -4.39
C ARG A 199 5.73 -19.76 -5.69
N ASP A 200 6.23 -18.55 -5.90
CA ASP A 200 5.84 -17.77 -7.07
C ASP A 200 6.48 -18.37 -8.33
N SER A 201 7.75 -18.81 -8.26
CA SER A 201 8.45 -19.54 -9.34
C SER A 201 7.66 -20.78 -9.81
N ILE A 202 7.22 -21.63 -8.88
CA ILE A 202 6.42 -22.83 -9.21
C ILE A 202 5.05 -22.43 -9.75
N SER A 203 4.45 -21.35 -9.26
CA SER A 203 3.15 -20.86 -9.75
C SER A 203 3.21 -20.34 -11.19
N LEU A 204 4.35 -19.81 -11.65
CA LEU A 204 4.57 -19.44 -13.05
C LEU A 204 4.75 -20.67 -13.94
N LEU A 205 5.41 -21.73 -13.46
CA LEU A 205 5.50 -23.02 -14.18
C LEU A 205 4.13 -23.69 -14.31
N ASP A 206 3.33 -23.68 -13.23
CA ASP A 206 1.95 -24.20 -13.17
C ASP A 206 1.02 -23.52 -14.21
N GLN A 207 1.24 -22.22 -14.49
CA GLN A 207 0.51 -21.47 -15.52
C GLN A 207 0.88 -21.87 -16.96
N LEU A 208 2.09 -22.37 -17.19
CA LEU A 208 2.58 -22.80 -18.51
C LEU A 208 2.35 -24.30 -18.77
N ALA A 209 2.27 -25.10 -17.71
CA ALA A 209 2.06 -26.55 -17.76
C ALA A 209 0.73 -26.99 -18.41
N GLY A 210 -0.21 -26.07 -18.64
CA GLY A 210 -1.46 -26.32 -19.36
C GLY A 210 -1.35 -26.34 -20.88
N THR A 211 -0.16 -26.57 -21.45
CA THR A 211 0.09 -26.60 -22.89
C THR A 211 0.73 -27.91 -23.33
N ASP A 212 0.24 -28.50 -24.43
CA ASP A 212 0.78 -29.74 -25.03
C ASP A 212 2.07 -29.49 -25.86
N GLU A 213 2.53 -28.24 -25.93
CA GLU A 213 3.68 -27.81 -26.72
C GLU A 213 4.91 -27.51 -25.84
N ARG A 214 6.10 -27.56 -26.43
CA ARG A 214 7.35 -27.28 -25.71
C ARG A 214 7.41 -25.81 -25.28
N ILE A 215 7.52 -25.57 -23.98
CA ILE A 215 7.59 -24.24 -23.37
C ILE A 215 8.94 -23.59 -23.70
N THR A 216 8.90 -22.58 -24.57
CA THR A 216 10.03 -21.72 -24.94
C THR A 216 10.10 -20.47 -24.04
N THR A 217 11.15 -19.66 -24.19
CA THR A 217 11.21 -18.34 -23.53
C THR A 217 10.06 -17.41 -23.96
N ASP A 218 9.58 -17.52 -25.19
CA ASP A 218 8.55 -16.63 -25.73
C ASP A 218 7.15 -16.99 -25.19
N HIS A 219 6.94 -18.26 -24.82
CA HIS A 219 5.75 -18.68 -24.09
C HIS A 219 5.76 -18.11 -22.66
N VAL A 220 6.93 -18.04 -22.01
CA VAL A 220 7.06 -17.36 -20.70
C VAL A 220 6.80 -15.85 -20.81
N TYR A 221 7.36 -15.18 -21.82
CA TYR A 221 7.15 -13.74 -22.02
C TYR A 221 5.67 -13.40 -22.27
N SER A 222 4.97 -14.17 -23.09
CA SER A 222 3.54 -13.93 -23.39
C SER A 222 2.61 -14.27 -22.20
N VAL A 223 2.81 -15.38 -21.50
CA VAL A 223 1.94 -15.79 -20.37
C VAL A 223 2.13 -14.92 -19.12
N VAL A 224 3.37 -14.50 -18.81
CA VAL A 224 3.63 -13.57 -17.69
C VAL A 224 3.37 -12.11 -18.11
N GLY A 225 3.16 -11.86 -19.40
CA GLY A 225 2.92 -10.53 -19.96
C GLY A 225 4.09 -9.58 -19.74
N ILE A 226 5.30 -10.01 -20.11
CA ILE A 226 6.55 -9.28 -19.93
C ILE A 226 7.23 -9.14 -21.29
N ALA A 227 7.66 -7.93 -21.63
CA ALA A 227 8.34 -7.69 -22.90
C ALA A 227 9.76 -8.26 -22.87
N GLN A 228 10.25 -8.74 -24.02
CA GLN A 228 11.65 -9.14 -24.16
C GLN A 228 12.60 -7.97 -23.85
N HIS A 229 13.71 -8.28 -23.18
CA HIS A 229 14.73 -7.29 -22.78
C HIS A 229 15.26 -6.45 -23.96
N GLU A 230 15.36 -7.04 -25.14
CA GLU A 230 15.85 -6.39 -26.35
C GLU A 230 14.85 -5.37 -26.92
N HIS A 231 13.55 -5.68 -26.96
CA HIS A 231 12.52 -4.73 -27.40
C HIS A 231 12.41 -3.52 -26.45
N ILE A 232 12.51 -3.74 -25.13
CA ILE A 232 12.58 -2.65 -24.14
C ILE A 232 13.84 -1.79 -24.35
N ARG A 233 14.99 -2.39 -24.67
CA ARG A 233 16.23 -1.67 -24.97
C ARG A 233 16.08 -0.82 -26.24
N GLN A 234 15.53 -1.39 -27.30
CA GLN A 234 15.29 -0.69 -28.57
C GLN A 234 14.29 0.46 -28.40
N LEU A 235 13.19 0.27 -27.66
CA LEU A 235 12.23 1.34 -27.37
C LEU A 235 12.86 2.47 -26.55
N MET A 236 13.65 2.14 -25.53
CA MET A 236 14.40 3.12 -24.75
C MET A 236 15.38 3.92 -25.63
N GLU A 237 16.09 3.25 -26.54
CA GLU A 237 17.03 3.90 -27.45
C GLU A 237 16.32 4.77 -28.50
N ALA A 238 15.22 4.30 -29.08
CA ALA A 238 14.37 5.10 -29.98
C ALA A 238 13.79 6.35 -29.30
N ALA A 239 13.46 6.27 -28.01
CA ALA A 239 13.00 7.41 -27.22
C ALA A 239 14.12 8.40 -26.86
N ILE A 240 15.31 7.89 -26.52
CA ILE A 240 16.50 8.71 -26.28
C ILE A 240 16.97 9.41 -27.56
N ASP A 241 16.85 8.74 -28.71
CA ASP A 241 17.22 9.25 -30.04
C ASP A 241 16.06 9.91 -30.80
N GLN A 242 14.94 10.18 -30.11
CA GLN A 242 13.78 10.98 -30.58
C GLN A 242 13.17 10.52 -31.92
N LYS A 243 12.92 9.22 -32.05
CA LYS A 243 12.34 8.59 -33.25
C LYS A 243 10.88 8.16 -33.02
N PRO A 244 9.87 9.04 -33.25
CA PRO A 244 8.47 8.73 -32.93
C PRO A 244 7.92 7.50 -33.66
N GLU A 245 8.17 7.36 -34.97
CA GLU A 245 7.69 6.22 -35.77
C GLU A 245 8.26 4.87 -35.28
N GLU A 246 9.53 4.86 -34.85
CA GLU A 246 10.18 3.65 -34.33
C GLU A 246 9.69 3.32 -32.91
N MET A 247 9.41 4.33 -32.07
CA MET A 247 8.82 4.11 -30.73
C MET A 247 7.42 3.50 -30.79
N ILE A 248 6.53 4.02 -31.64
CA ILE A 248 5.15 3.54 -31.73
C ILE A 248 5.14 2.10 -32.23
N ARG A 249 5.85 1.81 -33.33
CA ARG A 249 5.97 0.45 -33.87
C ARG A 249 6.49 -0.55 -32.83
N LEU A 250 7.53 -0.18 -32.07
CA LEU A 250 8.08 -1.06 -31.02
C LEU A 250 7.15 -1.21 -29.82
N LEU A 251 6.32 -0.22 -29.50
CA LEU A 251 5.30 -0.34 -28.46
C LEU A 251 4.19 -1.31 -28.89
N ASP A 252 3.67 -1.13 -30.12
CA ASP A 252 2.63 -1.98 -30.69
C ASP A 252 3.12 -3.44 -30.82
N GLU A 253 4.33 -3.66 -31.35
CA GLU A 253 4.93 -5.00 -31.48
C GLU A 253 5.06 -5.74 -30.14
N MET A 254 5.29 -5.04 -29.02
CA MET A 254 5.30 -5.65 -27.68
C MET A 254 3.89 -5.92 -27.14
N LEU A 255 2.93 -5.02 -27.39
CA LEU A 255 1.54 -5.19 -26.93
C LEU A 255 0.85 -6.34 -27.67
N ASP A 256 1.06 -6.44 -28.99
CA ASP A 256 0.58 -7.56 -29.82
C ASP A 256 1.26 -8.89 -29.46
N SER A 257 2.52 -8.88 -28.97
CA SER A 257 3.16 -10.07 -28.40
C SER A 257 2.64 -10.46 -27.00
N GLY A 258 1.62 -9.77 -26.49
CA GLY A 258 0.99 -10.03 -25.19
C GLY A 258 1.68 -9.37 -23.99
N ALA A 259 2.65 -8.47 -24.17
CA ALA A 259 3.32 -7.82 -23.05
C ALA A 259 2.35 -6.90 -22.29
N ALA A 260 2.12 -7.17 -21.00
CA ALA A 260 1.22 -6.37 -20.18
C ALA A 260 1.81 -4.97 -20.00
N THR A 261 1.02 -3.95 -20.33
CA THR A 261 1.43 -2.55 -20.36
C THR A 261 2.03 -2.05 -19.04
N GLY A 262 1.54 -2.57 -17.90
CA GLY A 262 2.06 -2.26 -16.57
C GLY A 262 3.43 -2.87 -16.26
N ASN A 263 3.84 -3.90 -16.99
CA ASN A 263 5.18 -4.46 -16.95
C ASN A 263 6.10 -3.70 -17.93
N VAL A 264 5.62 -3.41 -19.16
CA VAL A 264 6.34 -2.56 -20.14
C VAL A 264 6.77 -1.23 -19.51
N LEU A 265 5.87 -0.54 -18.80
CA LEU A 265 6.19 0.70 -18.09
C LEU A 265 7.35 0.53 -17.08
N LYS A 266 7.27 -0.49 -16.21
CA LYS A 266 8.30 -0.75 -15.18
C LYS A 266 9.64 -1.14 -15.81
N GLN A 267 9.61 -2.00 -16.83
CA GLN A 267 10.81 -2.44 -17.54
C GLN A 267 11.51 -1.25 -18.22
N LEU A 268 10.74 -0.36 -18.87
CA LEU A 268 11.26 0.84 -19.52
C LEU A 268 11.78 1.89 -18.52
N GLN A 269 11.09 2.08 -17.39
CA GLN A 269 11.57 2.90 -16.27
C GLN A 269 12.91 2.37 -15.73
N GLU A 270 13.03 1.07 -15.46
CA GLU A 270 14.26 0.48 -14.91
C GLU A 270 15.40 0.46 -15.94
N ALA A 271 15.12 0.18 -17.21
CA ALA A 271 16.10 0.28 -18.29
C ALA A 271 16.64 1.71 -18.39
N THR A 272 15.77 2.72 -18.40
CA THR A 272 16.16 4.14 -18.43
C THR A 272 16.96 4.53 -17.18
N ARG A 273 16.55 4.06 -15.99
CA ARG A 273 17.30 4.27 -14.72
C ARG A 273 18.70 3.63 -14.78
N ARG A 274 18.84 2.46 -15.40
CA ARG A 274 20.11 1.75 -15.60
C ARG A 274 21.01 2.51 -16.58
N TYR A 275 20.46 2.99 -17.70
CA TYR A 275 21.17 3.80 -18.68
C TYR A 275 21.72 5.10 -18.06
N ILE A 276 20.89 5.85 -17.33
CA ILE A 276 21.31 7.08 -16.63
C ILE A 276 22.44 6.80 -15.64
N ARG A 277 22.38 5.69 -14.89
CA ARG A 277 23.41 5.29 -13.91
C ARG A 277 24.76 4.96 -14.57
N GLN A 278 24.74 4.36 -15.75
CA GLN A 278 25.96 4.05 -16.51
C GLN A 278 26.61 5.31 -17.07
N HIS A 279 25.80 6.23 -17.62
CA HIS A 279 26.23 7.46 -18.29
C HIS A 279 26.32 8.68 -17.34
N LEU A 280 26.47 8.45 -16.03
CA LEU A 280 26.42 9.50 -14.99
C LEU A 280 27.48 10.61 -15.13
N LYS A 281 28.56 10.35 -15.87
CA LYS A 281 29.67 11.29 -16.10
C LYS A 281 29.53 12.08 -17.40
N ASP A 282 28.64 11.65 -18.28
CA ASP A 282 28.46 12.23 -19.59
C ASP A 282 27.62 13.52 -19.48
N SER A 283 27.67 14.35 -20.50
CA SER A 283 26.97 15.65 -20.54
C SER A 283 26.46 15.93 -21.94
N ASP A 284 25.88 14.89 -22.54
CA ASP A 284 25.37 14.87 -23.90
C ASP A 284 23.84 14.95 -23.94
N MET A 285 23.29 15.07 -25.15
CA MET A 285 21.84 15.15 -25.33
C MET A 285 21.14 13.82 -25.01
N ARG A 286 21.81 12.66 -25.15
CA ARG A 286 21.21 11.36 -24.80
C ARG A 286 20.92 11.25 -23.31
N LEU A 287 21.85 11.69 -22.44
CA LEU A 287 21.62 11.71 -21.00
C LEU A 287 20.52 12.71 -20.59
N TYR A 288 20.39 13.83 -21.30
CA TYR A 288 19.25 14.75 -21.11
C TYR A 288 17.92 14.09 -21.49
N ASN A 289 17.84 13.50 -22.69
CA ASN A 289 16.64 12.83 -23.18
C ASN A 289 16.25 11.64 -22.29
N ALA A 290 17.22 10.85 -21.81
CA ALA A 290 16.98 9.76 -20.86
C ALA A 290 16.40 10.25 -19.52
N ARG A 291 16.86 11.41 -19.01
CA ARG A 291 16.29 12.02 -17.80
C ARG A 291 14.86 12.50 -18.01
N GLN A 292 14.54 13.09 -19.17
CA GLN A 292 13.16 13.47 -19.51
C GLN A 292 12.27 12.24 -19.67
N LEU A 293 12.75 11.18 -20.35
CA LEU A 293 12.06 9.89 -20.47
C LEU A 293 11.71 9.30 -19.10
N LEU A 294 12.67 9.25 -18.17
CA LEU A 294 12.40 8.75 -16.82
C LEU A 294 11.40 9.64 -16.06
N SER A 295 11.45 10.96 -16.23
CA SER A 295 10.53 11.92 -15.60
C SER A 295 9.09 11.75 -16.12
N GLU A 296 8.91 11.73 -17.44
CA GLU A 296 7.62 11.52 -18.10
C GLU A 296 7.01 10.16 -17.73
N LEU A 297 7.78 9.07 -17.83
CA LEU A 297 7.31 7.73 -17.44
C LEU A 297 7.00 7.62 -15.94
N SER A 298 7.70 8.35 -15.06
CA SER A 298 7.43 8.36 -13.62
C SER A 298 6.19 9.20 -13.25
N SER A 299 5.72 10.07 -14.15
CA SER A 299 4.50 10.86 -13.95
C SER A 299 3.21 10.08 -14.21
N ILE A 300 3.28 8.93 -14.88
CA ILE A 300 2.13 8.10 -15.26
C ILE A 300 1.50 7.44 -14.02
N PRO A 301 0.24 7.73 -13.67
CA PRO A 301 -0.42 7.10 -12.53
C PRO A 301 -0.64 5.60 -12.76
N HIS A 302 -0.32 4.77 -11.76
CA HIS A 302 -0.45 3.30 -11.85
C HIS A 302 -1.91 2.79 -11.85
N ASN A 303 -2.90 3.68 -11.93
CA ASN A 303 -4.34 3.39 -11.84
C ASN A 303 -5.18 4.01 -12.97
N VAL A 304 -4.56 4.43 -14.08
CA VAL A 304 -5.29 4.87 -15.29
C VAL A 304 -5.92 3.64 -15.98
N ALA A 305 -7.15 3.79 -16.48
CA ALA A 305 -7.88 2.71 -17.14
C ALA A 305 -7.25 2.25 -18.47
N ASP A 306 -6.56 3.17 -19.16
CA ASP A 306 -5.72 2.89 -20.32
C ASP A 306 -4.29 3.36 -20.04
N LEU A 307 -3.42 2.39 -19.77
CA LEU A 307 -2.00 2.65 -19.56
C LEU A 307 -1.21 2.69 -20.88
N GLY A 308 -1.77 2.18 -21.99
CA GLY A 308 -1.12 2.12 -23.29
C GLY A 308 -1.00 3.51 -23.89
N VAL A 309 -2.15 4.17 -24.04
CA VAL A 309 -2.24 5.59 -24.44
C VAL A 309 -1.45 6.49 -23.48
N SER A 310 -1.34 6.12 -22.20
CA SER A 310 -0.54 6.87 -21.23
C SER A 310 0.97 6.77 -21.48
N ILE A 311 1.49 5.58 -21.83
CA ILE A 311 2.89 5.38 -22.24
C ILE A 311 3.16 6.04 -23.59
N GLU A 312 2.30 5.80 -24.57
CA GLU A 312 2.37 6.38 -25.92
C GLU A 312 2.47 7.91 -25.87
N SER A 313 1.58 8.55 -25.11
CA SER A 313 1.56 9.99 -24.93
C SER A 313 2.83 10.52 -24.24
N ALA A 314 3.41 9.76 -23.30
CA ALA A 314 4.68 10.12 -22.66
C ALA A 314 5.87 10.03 -23.63
N LEU A 315 5.93 8.97 -24.44
CA LEU A 315 6.94 8.78 -25.48
C LEU A 315 6.89 9.92 -26.52
N LEU A 316 5.70 10.24 -27.03
CA LEU A 316 5.50 11.28 -28.04
C LEU A 316 5.84 12.69 -27.51
N ARG A 317 5.58 13.01 -26.24
CA ARG A 317 5.96 14.29 -25.63
C ARG A 317 7.47 14.56 -25.71
N ILE A 318 8.29 13.53 -25.52
CA ILE A 318 9.77 13.64 -25.52
C ILE A 318 10.30 13.98 -26.93
N SER A 319 9.68 13.43 -27.97
CA SER A 319 10.04 13.76 -29.36
C SER A 319 9.60 15.17 -29.75
N TYR A 320 8.44 15.63 -29.28
CA TYR A 320 7.93 16.97 -29.62
C TYR A 320 8.73 18.11 -28.96
N GLN A 321 9.31 17.89 -27.77
CA GLN A 321 10.06 18.93 -27.04
C GLN A 321 11.31 19.44 -27.77
N ALA A 322 11.91 18.67 -28.69
CA ALA A 322 13.02 19.13 -29.53
C ALA A 322 12.58 19.86 -30.82
N GLY A 323 11.31 19.73 -31.23
CA GLY A 323 10.77 20.35 -32.45
C GLY A 323 10.13 21.72 -32.26
N ALA A 324 9.88 22.14 -31.01
CA ALA A 324 9.27 23.42 -30.72
C ALA A 324 10.31 24.58 -30.83
N PRO A 325 10.08 25.62 -31.65
CA PRO A 325 10.94 26.80 -31.66
C PRO A 325 10.86 27.51 -30.30
N ASP A 326 12.03 27.92 -29.79
CA ASP A 326 12.23 28.22 -28.38
C ASP A 326 11.72 29.61 -27.94
N SER A 327 10.39 29.73 -27.92
CA SER A 327 9.62 30.92 -27.55
C SER A 327 9.85 31.42 -26.12
N LYS A 328 10.55 30.66 -25.27
CA LYS A 328 10.94 31.09 -23.92
C LYS A 328 12.31 31.75 -23.85
N THR A 329 13.21 31.46 -24.78
CA THR A 329 14.58 31.99 -24.78
C THR A 329 14.70 33.39 -25.41
N GLN A 330 13.79 33.76 -26.33
CA GLN A 330 13.74 35.13 -26.87
C GLN A 330 13.25 36.17 -25.83
N ALA A 331 12.35 35.78 -24.91
CA ALA A 331 11.79 36.68 -23.91
C ALA A 331 12.82 37.21 -22.88
N THR A 332 13.96 36.55 -22.74
CA THR A 332 15.01 36.92 -21.76
C THR A 332 16.03 37.94 -22.26
N ASP A 333 16.23 38.09 -23.57
CA ASP A 333 17.23 39.03 -24.10
C ASP A 333 16.68 40.45 -24.33
N ASP A 334 15.42 40.62 -24.73
CA ASP A 334 14.79 41.95 -24.85
C ASP A 334 14.80 42.72 -23.51
N PHE A 335 14.47 42.02 -22.41
CA PHE A 335 14.56 42.58 -21.05
C PHE A 335 16.00 42.93 -20.65
N ARG A 336 17.00 42.28 -21.23
CA ARG A 336 18.41 42.50 -20.91
C ARG A 336 19.00 43.72 -21.60
N GLN A 337 18.51 44.06 -22.80
CA GLN A 337 18.95 45.25 -23.53
C GLN A 337 18.36 46.55 -22.94
N GLN A 338 17.10 46.53 -22.48
CA GLN A 338 16.48 47.72 -21.86
C GLN A 338 17.08 48.09 -20.49
N ALA A 339 17.66 47.11 -19.76
CA ALA A 339 18.27 47.35 -18.45
C ALA A 339 19.65 48.05 -18.50
N ALA A 340 20.22 48.29 -19.69
CA ALA A 340 21.59 48.78 -19.85
C ALA A 340 21.76 50.31 -19.76
N SER A 341 20.67 51.09 -19.71
CA SER A 341 20.69 52.53 -20.02
C SER A 341 20.29 53.49 -18.87
N THR A 342 20.77 53.26 -17.64
CA THR A 342 20.60 54.21 -16.51
C THR A 342 21.92 54.48 -15.75
N PRO A 343 22.34 55.74 -15.51
CA PRO A 343 23.63 56.04 -14.85
C PRO A 343 23.68 55.75 -13.34
N LYS A 344 24.88 55.41 -12.85
CA LYS A 344 25.16 55.27 -11.41
C LYS A 344 25.21 56.65 -10.70
N GLN A 345 24.65 56.73 -9.50
CA GLN A 345 25.02 57.73 -8.49
C GLN A 345 25.59 57.06 -7.22
N THR A 346 26.18 57.87 -6.34
CA THR A 346 27.41 57.48 -5.62
C THR A 346 27.19 57.26 -4.12
N ARG A 347 27.86 56.22 -3.55
CA ARG A 347 27.95 55.97 -2.11
C ARG A 347 28.53 57.17 -1.34
N GLN A 348 27.98 57.45 -0.15
CA GLN A 348 28.72 58.04 0.97
C GLN A 348 28.63 57.14 2.23
N LYS A 349 29.40 57.48 3.27
CA LYS A 349 29.84 56.54 4.33
C LYS A 349 29.14 56.75 5.68
N SER A 350 29.08 55.67 6.46
CA SER A 350 28.69 55.64 7.88
C SER A 350 29.69 56.37 8.80
N PRO A 351 29.33 56.59 10.07
CA PRO A 351 30.17 55.99 11.12
C PRO A 351 29.41 55.29 12.27
N LYS A 352 30.16 54.53 13.09
CA LYS A 352 29.69 53.63 14.18
C LYS A 352 29.61 54.33 15.55
N LYS A 353 28.74 53.84 16.45
CA LYS A 353 28.99 53.48 17.88
C LYS A 353 27.67 53.03 18.57
N ARG A 354 27.61 52.45 19.79
CA ARG A 354 28.29 51.30 20.46
C ARG A 354 27.94 51.34 21.97
N ARG A 355 27.36 50.28 22.55
CA ARG A 355 26.83 50.16 23.95
C ARG A 355 25.58 51.05 24.23
N GLY A 356 24.69 50.73 25.18
CA GLY A 356 24.54 49.52 26.02
C GLY A 356 23.56 49.72 27.22
N SER A 357 23.22 48.62 27.91
CA SER A 357 22.58 48.50 29.26
C SER A 357 21.21 49.15 29.56
N SER A 358 20.25 48.32 30.04
CA SER A 358 19.15 48.60 31.02
C SER A 358 18.11 49.72 30.71
N SER A 359 16.87 49.70 31.21
CA SER A 359 16.21 48.95 32.29
C SER A 359 14.71 48.70 32.04
N ALA A 360 14.07 47.90 32.90
CA ALA A 360 12.60 47.75 33.04
C ALA A 360 12.04 48.73 34.11
N PRO A 361 10.77 48.63 34.57
CA PRO A 361 9.51 48.71 33.83
C PRO A 361 8.46 49.67 34.46
N GLN A 362 7.43 50.08 33.69
CA GLN A 362 6.10 50.51 34.17
C GLN A 362 5.12 50.66 32.98
N LYS A 363 3.78 50.78 33.09
CA LYS A 363 2.69 50.23 33.92
C LYS A 363 1.45 51.11 33.67
N ALA A 364 0.43 50.61 32.94
CA ALA A 364 -0.95 51.14 32.86
C ALA A 364 -1.14 52.60 32.32
N SER A 365 -2.33 53.11 31.96
CA SER A 365 -3.72 52.67 32.18
C SER A 365 -4.71 53.23 31.12
N GLN A 366 -5.99 52.79 31.15
CA GLN A 366 -7.21 53.59 30.83
C GLN A 366 -7.51 53.97 29.33
N GLN A 367 -8.75 54.04 28.82
CA GLN A 367 -10.12 53.71 29.36
C GLN A 367 -11.18 53.47 28.21
N PRO A 368 -12.55 53.48 28.36
CA PRO A 368 -13.37 52.34 27.88
C PRO A 368 -14.69 52.65 27.11
N SER A 369 -15.42 51.59 26.76
CA SER A 369 -16.91 51.46 26.79
C SER A 369 -17.26 49.95 26.77
N THR A 370 -18.23 49.33 27.47
CA THR A 370 -19.64 49.62 27.88
C THR A 370 -20.64 49.66 26.71
N HIS A 371 -21.82 49.01 26.71
CA HIS A 371 -22.66 48.35 27.74
C HIS A 371 -23.23 46.99 27.21
N HIS A 372 -23.39 45.92 28.01
CA HIS A 372 -24.55 45.52 28.86
C HIS A 372 -25.90 45.22 28.14
N GLY A 373 -26.60 44.18 28.62
CA GLY A 373 -28.04 43.96 28.42
C GLY A 373 -28.47 42.47 28.37
N GLN A 374 -29.14 41.96 29.41
CA GLN A 374 -29.70 40.59 29.47
C GLN A 374 -31.23 40.63 29.68
N SER A 375 -31.95 39.65 29.11
CA SER A 375 -33.27 39.13 29.58
C SER A 375 -34.47 40.12 29.62
N THR A 376 -35.74 39.70 29.73
CA THR A 376 -36.38 38.36 29.79
C THR A 376 -37.00 38.01 28.39
N ASP A 377 -38.13 37.33 28.12
CA ASP A 377 -39.20 36.67 28.91
C ASP A 377 -39.92 35.56 28.09
N ALA A 378 -40.96 34.94 28.64
CA ALA A 378 -41.74 33.85 28.04
C ALA A 378 -43.06 34.31 27.35
N GLY A 379 -43.54 33.56 26.34
CA GLY A 379 -44.86 33.84 25.75
C GLY A 379 -45.37 32.93 24.62
N SER A 380 -46.42 32.15 24.93
CA SER A 380 -47.46 31.64 24.01
C SER A 380 -47.13 30.51 23.00
N LYS A 381 -48.21 29.91 22.49
CA LYS A 381 -48.25 28.77 21.55
C LYS A 381 -48.53 29.24 20.11
N GLY A 382 -48.08 28.46 19.13
CA GLY A 382 -48.60 28.49 17.77
C GLY A 382 -48.43 27.13 17.10
N ALA A 383 -49.54 26.47 16.72
CA ALA A 383 -49.48 25.23 15.95
C ALA A 383 -49.44 25.55 14.46
N GLY A 384 -48.34 25.18 13.79
CA GLY A 384 -48.14 25.30 12.35
C GLY A 384 -47.74 23.96 11.75
N GLN A 385 -47.92 23.82 10.43
CA GLN A 385 -47.50 22.63 9.69
C GLN A 385 -45.97 22.44 9.76
N PRO A 386 -45.46 21.20 9.64
CA PRO A 386 -44.02 20.96 9.70
C PRO A 386 -43.27 21.77 8.64
N ALA A 387 -42.35 22.64 9.07
CA ALA A 387 -41.49 23.35 8.15
C ALA A 387 -40.59 22.34 7.42
N ALA A 388 -40.41 22.50 6.11
CA ALA A 388 -39.49 21.68 5.34
C ALA A 388 -38.08 21.75 5.97
N PRO A 389 -37.35 20.61 6.08
CA PRO A 389 -36.00 20.61 6.63
C PRO A 389 -35.11 21.54 5.82
N THR A 390 -34.41 22.45 6.50
CA THR A 390 -33.43 23.38 5.91
C THR A 390 -32.02 22.97 6.27
N ASP A 391 -31.01 23.48 5.57
CA ASP A 391 -29.60 23.19 5.81
C ASP A 391 -29.16 23.43 7.27
N SER A 392 -29.84 24.33 7.99
CA SER A 392 -29.65 24.57 9.43
C SER A 392 -29.96 23.34 10.32
N VAL A 393 -30.81 22.43 9.84
CA VAL A 393 -31.10 21.11 10.45
C VAL A 393 -29.95 20.15 10.19
N TRP A 394 -29.37 20.16 8.98
CA TRP A 394 -28.24 19.31 8.63
C TRP A 394 -27.01 19.56 9.49
N VAL A 395 -26.68 20.83 9.73
CA VAL A 395 -25.55 21.21 10.60
C VAL A 395 -25.73 20.72 12.04
N LYS A 396 -26.99 20.64 12.53
CA LYS A 396 -27.32 20.06 13.85
C LYS A 396 -27.27 18.53 13.85
N ALA A 397 -27.83 17.87 12.82
CA ALA A 397 -27.75 16.41 12.68
C ALA A 397 -26.28 15.95 12.60
N LEU A 398 -25.45 16.66 11.84
CA LEU A 398 -24.01 16.40 11.74
C LEU A 398 -23.28 16.52 13.08
N SER A 399 -23.65 17.48 13.95
CA SER A 399 -23.00 17.61 15.26
C SER A 399 -23.43 16.52 16.25
N LEU A 400 -24.70 16.08 16.20
CA LEU A 400 -25.19 14.92 16.94
C LEU A 400 -24.52 13.61 16.47
N ILE A 401 -24.43 13.37 15.16
CA ILE A 401 -23.74 12.20 14.60
C ILE A 401 -22.25 12.21 14.99
N LYS A 402 -21.59 13.37 15.01
CA LYS A 402 -20.19 13.51 15.45
C LYS A 402 -19.99 13.15 16.93
N GLN A 403 -20.98 13.39 17.80
CA GLN A 403 -20.92 13.01 19.21
C GLN A 403 -21.17 11.51 19.42
N GLN A 404 -22.01 10.88 18.60
CA GLN A 404 -22.38 9.46 18.75
C GLN A 404 -21.42 8.51 18.02
N ASN A 405 -20.95 8.86 16.81
CA ASN A 405 -20.09 8.01 16.00
C ASN A 405 -19.22 8.83 15.02
N THR A 406 -17.97 9.10 15.42
CA THR A 406 -16.98 9.86 14.64
C THR A 406 -16.68 9.24 13.26
N SER A 407 -16.71 7.91 13.15
CA SER A 407 -16.46 7.20 11.89
C SER A 407 -17.63 7.36 10.91
N LEU A 408 -18.87 7.32 11.43
CA LEU A 408 -20.08 7.57 10.65
C LEU A 408 -20.15 9.04 10.19
N TYR A 409 -19.79 9.99 11.06
CA TYR A 409 -19.63 11.40 10.69
C TYR A 409 -18.67 11.60 9.50
N GLY A 410 -17.58 10.84 9.44
CA GLY A 410 -16.64 10.87 8.30
C GLY A 410 -17.23 10.37 6.98
N LEU A 411 -18.19 9.43 7.01
CA LEU A 411 -18.93 8.98 5.83
C LEU A 411 -20.01 9.98 5.43
N VAL A 412 -20.77 10.48 6.41
CA VAL A 412 -21.93 11.37 6.25
C VAL A 412 -21.53 12.78 5.82
N ARG A 413 -20.36 13.30 6.25
CA ARG A 413 -19.82 14.58 5.75
C ARG A 413 -19.48 14.54 4.25
N ASN A 414 -19.26 13.34 3.69
CA ASN A 414 -18.81 13.12 2.30
C ASN A 414 -19.94 12.68 1.35
N THR A 415 -21.21 12.91 1.72
CA THR A 415 -22.38 12.76 0.85
C THR A 415 -22.97 14.14 0.51
N GLN A 416 -23.46 14.30 -0.71
CA GLN A 416 -24.37 15.41 -1.01
C GLN A 416 -25.73 15.10 -0.39
N VAL A 417 -26.42 16.11 0.12
CA VAL A 417 -27.72 15.95 0.79
C VAL A 417 -28.67 17.02 0.25
N ASP A 418 -29.78 16.56 -0.31
CA ASP A 418 -30.82 17.39 -0.90
C ASP A 418 -32.07 17.29 -0.03
N PHE A 419 -32.58 18.45 0.42
CA PHE A 419 -33.82 18.54 1.19
C PHE A 419 -35.01 18.89 0.31
N SER A 420 -36.10 18.15 0.48
CA SER A 420 -37.34 18.31 -0.27
C SER A 420 -38.55 18.41 0.67
N PRO A 421 -39.72 18.84 0.19
CA PRO A 421 -40.97 18.78 0.96
C PRO A 421 -41.39 17.35 1.37
N GLU A 422 -40.84 16.32 0.72
CA GLU A 422 -41.17 14.90 0.95
C GLU A 422 -40.13 14.19 1.85
N GLY A 423 -38.95 14.78 2.07
CA GLY A 423 -37.91 14.19 2.91
C GLY A 423 -36.48 14.63 2.59
N CYS A 424 -35.52 13.92 3.18
CA CYS A 424 -34.08 14.08 3.03
C CYS A 424 -33.52 12.98 2.10
N THR A 425 -32.78 13.37 1.06
CA THR A 425 -32.12 12.43 0.14
C THR A 425 -30.61 12.57 0.25
N MET A 426 -29.93 11.50 0.66
CA MET A 426 -28.47 11.45 0.74
C MET A 426 -27.86 10.78 -0.51
N THR A 427 -27.14 11.54 -1.32
CA THR A 427 -26.44 11.04 -2.51
C THR A 427 -25.00 10.66 -2.16
N ALA A 428 -24.73 9.35 -2.17
CA ALA A 428 -23.40 8.79 -1.93
C ALA A 428 -22.58 8.72 -3.23
N ARG A 429 -21.38 9.29 -3.25
CA ARG A 429 -20.50 9.30 -4.44
C ARG A 429 -19.99 7.90 -4.84
N PHE A 430 -19.83 6.99 -3.88
CA PHE A 430 -19.21 5.68 -4.08
C PHE A 430 -20.08 4.53 -3.53
N ARG A 431 -20.06 3.38 -4.23
CA ARG A 431 -20.83 2.17 -3.88
C ARG A 431 -20.51 1.61 -2.50
N PHE A 432 -19.28 1.82 -2.01
CA PHE A 432 -18.88 1.47 -0.64
C PHE A 432 -19.60 2.34 0.41
N HIS A 433 -19.61 3.67 0.24
CA HIS A 433 -20.32 4.58 1.15
C HIS A 433 -21.83 4.30 1.12
N HIS A 434 -22.40 4.09 -0.07
CA HIS A 434 -23.82 3.72 -0.23
C HIS A 434 -24.18 2.44 0.55
N ARG A 435 -23.34 1.41 0.49
CA ARG A 435 -23.52 0.18 1.29
C ARG A 435 -23.45 0.47 2.79
N ARG A 436 -22.44 1.21 3.27
CA ARG A 436 -22.27 1.44 4.71
C ARG A 436 -23.36 2.32 5.33
N LEU A 437 -23.80 3.35 4.62
CA LEU A 437 -24.86 4.26 5.09
C LEU A 437 -26.23 3.56 5.18
N ARG A 438 -26.41 2.45 4.45
CA ARG A 438 -27.62 1.59 4.51
C ARG A 438 -27.45 0.36 5.42
N GLU A 439 -26.33 0.21 6.13
CA GLU A 439 -26.22 -0.75 7.25
C GLU A 439 -27.24 -0.33 8.34
N HIS A 440 -28.04 -1.27 8.84
CA HIS A 440 -29.23 -0.96 9.66
C HIS A 440 -28.95 0.01 10.82
N HIS A 441 -27.88 -0.23 11.59
CA HIS A 441 -27.44 0.62 12.70
C HIS A 441 -27.09 2.05 12.25
N ASN A 442 -26.30 2.19 11.19
CA ASN A 442 -25.88 3.50 10.66
C ASN A 442 -27.10 4.28 10.14
N PHE A 443 -28.03 3.61 9.44
CA PHE A 443 -29.26 4.21 8.95
C PHE A 443 -30.15 4.71 10.10
N THR A 444 -30.31 3.92 11.17
CA THR A 444 -31.02 4.37 12.38
C THR A 444 -30.33 5.58 13.03
N THR A 445 -29.01 5.56 13.21
CA THR A 445 -28.29 6.69 13.82
C THR A 445 -28.40 7.99 13.00
N ILE A 446 -28.37 7.92 11.67
CA ILE A 446 -28.58 9.10 10.82
C ILE A 446 -30.03 9.60 10.93
N LYS A 447 -31.00 8.69 10.88
CA LYS A 447 -32.42 9.02 11.01
C LYS A 447 -32.74 9.66 12.36
N ASP A 448 -32.32 9.03 13.46
CA ASP A 448 -32.58 9.52 14.82
C ASP A 448 -31.94 10.91 15.05
N ALA A 449 -30.75 11.16 14.50
CA ALA A 449 -30.10 12.47 14.55
C ALA A 449 -30.80 13.53 13.68
N LEU A 450 -31.36 13.15 12.52
CA LEU A 450 -32.19 14.04 11.70
C LEU A 450 -33.50 14.39 12.41
N GLU A 451 -34.18 13.42 13.01
CA GLU A 451 -35.46 13.63 13.70
C GLU A 451 -35.28 14.48 14.98
N GLN A 452 -34.17 14.26 15.73
CA GLN A 452 -33.77 15.12 16.86
C GLN A 452 -33.39 16.55 16.42
N ALA A 453 -32.77 16.71 15.24
CA ALA A 453 -32.38 18.02 14.72
C ALA A 453 -33.55 18.83 14.12
N HIS A 454 -34.56 18.14 13.58
CA HIS A 454 -35.77 18.73 12.98
C HIS A 454 -36.87 18.99 14.01
N GLY A 455 -37.01 18.11 15.01
CA GLY A 455 -38.11 18.13 15.98
C GLY A 455 -39.36 17.37 15.51
N GLY A 456 -39.22 16.50 14.50
CA GLY A 456 -40.29 15.73 13.88
C GLY A 456 -39.76 14.57 13.05
N ALA A 457 -40.65 13.71 12.56
CA ALA A 457 -40.27 12.57 11.73
C ALA A 457 -39.85 13.02 10.32
N VAL A 458 -38.65 12.62 9.88
CA VAL A 458 -38.07 13.00 8.57
C VAL A 458 -37.84 11.73 7.74
N PRO A 459 -38.53 11.55 6.60
CA PRO A 459 -38.21 10.48 5.66
C PRO A 459 -36.78 10.64 5.14
N LEU A 460 -36.04 9.53 5.09
CA LEU A 460 -34.64 9.46 4.67
C LEU A 460 -34.49 8.39 3.59
N ASP A 461 -34.02 8.78 2.40
CA ASP A 461 -33.52 7.84 1.39
C ASP A 461 -32.03 8.07 1.09
N ILE A 462 -31.35 7.01 0.64
CA ILE A 462 -29.91 7.00 0.39
C ILE A 462 -29.65 6.40 -0.98
N VAL A 463 -29.21 7.25 -1.91
CA VAL A 463 -29.08 6.97 -3.35
C VAL A 463 -27.59 6.95 -3.75
N LEU A 464 -27.26 6.24 -4.83
CA LEU A 464 -25.90 6.23 -5.41
C LEU A 464 -25.82 7.27 -6.53
N ALA A 465 -24.78 8.10 -6.52
CA ALA A 465 -24.56 9.12 -7.55
C ALA A 465 -24.47 8.51 -8.96
N SER A 466 -25.11 9.16 -9.94
CA SER A 466 -25.01 8.75 -11.35
C SER A 466 -23.62 9.00 -11.92
N SER A 467 -23.23 8.23 -12.95
CA SER A 467 -21.89 8.30 -13.56
C SER A 467 -21.55 9.68 -14.16
N SER A 468 -22.55 10.44 -14.61
CA SER A 468 -22.38 11.83 -15.07
C SER A 468 -22.12 12.81 -13.91
N GLN A 469 -22.71 12.60 -12.73
CA GLN A 469 -22.50 13.45 -11.55
C GLN A 469 -21.12 13.19 -10.89
N GLN A 470 -20.58 11.98 -10.99
CA GLN A 470 -19.27 11.64 -10.42
C GLN A 470 -18.11 12.45 -11.02
N ALA A 471 -18.23 12.90 -12.28
CA ALA A 471 -17.22 13.66 -13.00
C ALA A 471 -17.24 15.18 -12.70
N ALA A 472 -18.43 15.78 -12.54
CA ALA A 472 -18.59 17.23 -12.43
C ALA A 472 -17.96 17.85 -11.16
N GLY A 473 -17.71 17.04 -10.11
CA GLY A 473 -17.20 17.51 -8.82
C GLY A 473 -15.71 17.86 -8.76
N SER A 474 -14.91 17.63 -9.82
CA SER A 474 -13.46 17.90 -9.81
C SER A 474 -13.09 19.38 -9.98
N SER A 475 -13.99 20.21 -10.52
CA SER A 475 -13.67 21.58 -10.98
C SER A 475 -13.80 22.69 -9.91
N ARG A 476 -14.04 22.34 -8.63
CA ARG A 476 -14.28 23.33 -7.56
C ARG A 476 -13.40 23.19 -6.30
N ALA A 477 -12.47 22.24 -6.26
CA ALA A 477 -11.76 21.89 -5.02
C ALA A 477 -10.44 22.67 -4.77
N ASN A 478 -9.89 23.39 -5.74
CA ASN A 478 -8.54 23.96 -5.65
C ASN A 478 -8.52 25.41 -5.12
N GLY A 479 -9.27 25.71 -4.05
CA GLY A 479 -9.51 27.10 -3.60
C GLY A 479 -9.18 27.44 -2.14
N GLU A 480 -9.22 26.46 -1.21
CA GLU A 480 -9.29 26.74 0.24
C GLU A 480 -8.20 26.03 1.08
N ASP A 481 -7.33 25.23 0.47
CA ASP A 481 -6.34 24.40 1.19
C ASP A 481 -5.22 25.21 1.89
N ASP A 482 -4.93 26.44 1.44
CA ASP A 482 -3.76 27.22 1.88
C ASP A 482 -3.90 27.81 3.32
N GLU A 483 -5.10 27.83 3.89
CA GLU A 483 -5.34 28.18 5.29
C GLU A 483 -5.31 26.95 6.21
N SER A 484 -5.75 25.79 5.71
CA SER A 484 -5.73 24.51 6.43
C SER A 484 -4.30 24.05 6.77
N ILE A 485 -3.35 24.25 5.83
CA ILE A 485 -1.94 23.88 6.03
C ILE A 485 -1.31 24.68 7.18
N LYS A 486 -1.58 26.00 7.26
CA LYS A 486 -1.03 26.87 8.31
C LYS A 486 -1.47 26.44 9.72
N GLN A 487 -2.74 26.07 9.89
CA GLN A 487 -3.26 25.58 11.17
C GLN A 487 -2.62 24.26 11.62
N VAL A 488 -2.13 23.41 10.70
CA VAL A 488 -1.39 22.20 11.05
C VAL A 488 0.04 22.50 11.51
N PHE A 489 0.71 23.52 10.93
CA PHE A 489 2.05 23.92 11.35
C PHE A 489 2.05 24.58 12.75
N ASP A 490 1.09 25.46 13.06
CA ASP A 490 0.97 26.09 14.39
C ASP A 490 0.75 25.07 15.53
N ILE A 491 0.21 23.89 15.23
CA ILE A 491 -0.01 22.80 16.21
C ILE A 491 1.28 21.98 16.47
N LEU A 492 2.24 21.98 15.54
CA LEU A 492 3.40 21.08 15.57
C LEU A 492 4.75 21.77 15.81
N GLY A 493 4.82 23.10 15.75
CA GLY A 493 5.89 23.88 16.39
C GLY A 493 7.32 23.69 15.85
N GLY A 494 7.46 23.33 14.57
CA GLY A 494 8.75 23.23 13.88
C GLY A 494 9.02 24.41 12.94
N GLU A 495 10.21 25.01 13.02
CA GLU A 495 10.69 25.97 12.01
C GLU A 495 11.08 25.25 10.71
N ILE A 496 10.86 25.92 9.57
CA ILE A 496 11.27 25.44 8.24
C ILE A 496 12.72 25.88 7.97
N VAL A 497 13.53 24.96 7.45
CA VAL A 497 14.94 25.16 7.03
C VAL A 497 15.08 24.87 5.54
#